data_AF-A0AAV2TH98-F1
#
_entry.id   AF-A0AAV2TH98-F1
#
_cell.length_a   1.000
_cell.length_b   1.000
_cell.length_c   1.000
_cell.angle_alpha   90.00
_cell.angle_beta   90.00
_cell.angle_gamma   90.00
#
_symmetry.space_group_name_H-M   'P 1'
#
loop_
_entity.id
_entity.type
_entity.pdbx_description
1 polymer ?
#
loop_
_entity_poly.entity_id
_entity_poly.type
_entity_poly.pdbx_seq_one_letter_code
_entity_poly.pdbx_strand_id
1 'polypeptide(L)'
;MTEKPFIGLAPSHKWKPTFQLSDCSSEYLKTCAVNYNLLGNPFSSVSEEISPEEENKLWQSLGVVHAVHDTDDNADPTQTNNLFYSTSVPGLNSKRELKRQRRAERESKLEKWFNMSKPHVTDEDRDDLELIRLRRAVTSATHVRRADTKGKFFQHGVIVDDPGSFYDRIPRKHRGKNLVDELLGNANIMKEQRKRYAKVERAKQEKRAAVLRQKKQRIARMKKDGKKRCATVVVNEQS
;
A
#
# COMPACT_ATOMS: atom_id res chain seq x y z
N MET A 1 -11.44 30.97 64.60
CA MET A 1 -10.58 31.01 63.41
C MET A 1 -9.21 30.50 63.82
N THR A 2 -8.86 29.27 63.48
CA THR A 2 -7.60 28.64 63.86
C THR A 2 -6.64 28.71 62.68
N GLU A 3 -5.55 29.46 62.81
CA GLU A 3 -4.51 29.58 61.79
C GLU A 3 -3.74 28.27 61.63
N LYS A 4 -3.45 27.88 60.38
CA LYS A 4 -2.64 26.71 60.06
C LYS A 4 -1.15 27.08 60.10
N PRO A 5 -0.26 26.25 60.67
CA PRO A 5 1.16 26.55 60.72
C PRO A 5 1.81 26.46 59.33
N PHE A 6 2.72 27.39 59.07
CA PHE A 6 3.53 27.50 57.87
C PHE A 6 4.50 26.32 57.76
N ILE A 7 4.44 25.56 56.66
CA ILE A 7 5.35 24.45 56.38
C ILE A 7 6.66 25.03 55.83
N GLY A 8 7.74 24.95 56.61
CA GLY A 8 9.08 25.31 56.15
C GLY A 8 9.59 24.33 55.09
N LEU A 9 10.07 24.86 53.95
CA LEU A 9 10.74 24.08 52.91
C LEU A 9 12.09 23.56 53.45
N ALA A 10 12.28 22.25 53.50
CA ALA A 10 13.61 21.67 53.73
C ALA A 10 14.49 21.84 52.48
N PRO A 11 15.80 22.10 52.62
CA PRO A 11 16.69 22.28 51.48
C PRO A 11 16.80 20.99 50.66
N SER A 12 16.65 21.11 49.35
CA SER A 12 16.71 19.99 48.41
C SER A 12 18.10 19.36 48.39
N HIS A 13 18.15 18.03 48.52
CA HIS A 13 19.37 17.25 48.45
C HIS A 13 19.96 17.36 47.03
N LYS A 14 21.04 18.12 46.87
CA LYS A 14 21.75 18.23 45.59
C LYS A 14 22.63 17.00 45.38
N TRP A 15 22.29 16.19 44.39
CA TRP A 15 23.05 15.01 44.00
C TRP A 15 24.47 15.38 43.57
N LYS A 16 25.47 14.64 44.04
CA LYS A 16 26.88 14.77 43.65
C LYS A 16 27.34 13.47 42.98
N PRO A 17 28.00 13.52 41.80
CA PRO A 17 28.54 12.33 41.15
C PRO A 17 29.69 11.71 41.98
N THR A 18 29.88 10.41 41.82
CA THR A 18 30.83 9.59 42.59
C THR A 18 32.28 9.68 42.09
N PHE A 19 32.56 10.53 41.09
CA PHE A 19 33.90 10.74 40.55
C PHE A 19 34.23 12.24 40.49
N GLN A 20 35.47 12.59 40.83
CA GLN A 20 35.96 13.96 40.74
C GLN A 20 36.31 14.27 39.28
N LEU A 21 35.69 15.31 38.71
CA LEU A 21 36.00 15.83 37.37
C LEU A 21 37.31 16.64 37.36
N SER A 22 38.35 16.11 37.99
CA SER A 22 39.71 16.62 37.82
C SER A 22 40.42 15.75 36.77
N ASP A 23 40.90 16.39 35.72
CA ASP A 23 41.70 15.85 34.62
C ASP A 23 41.01 15.10 33.47
N CYS A 24 40.07 15.79 32.82
CA CYS A 24 39.78 15.57 31.41
C CYS A 24 40.07 16.83 30.58
N SER A 25 41.27 17.43 30.67
CA SER A 25 41.59 18.56 29.78
C SER A 25 43.04 18.75 29.34
N SER A 26 44.02 17.99 29.84
CA SER A 26 45.43 18.22 29.44
C SER A 26 45.87 17.39 28.23
N GLU A 27 45.37 16.16 28.05
CA GLU A 27 45.75 15.31 26.92
C GLU A 27 44.95 15.60 25.64
N TYR A 28 43.67 15.95 25.78
CA TYR A 28 42.78 16.23 24.65
C TYR A 28 43.20 17.49 23.86
N LEU A 29 43.94 18.41 24.51
CA LEU A 29 44.48 19.62 23.89
C LEU A 29 45.75 19.37 23.05
N LYS A 30 46.41 18.20 23.19
CA LYS A 30 47.59 17.87 22.36
C LYS A 30 47.20 17.40 20.95
N THR A 31 46.02 16.82 20.80
CA THR A 31 45.52 16.25 19.53
C THR A 31 44.61 17.20 18.75
N CYS A 32 44.05 18.22 19.38
CA CYS A 32 43.25 19.25 18.74
C CYS A 32 43.86 20.61 19.06
N ALA A 33 44.70 21.14 18.16
CA ALA A 33 45.14 22.53 18.27
C ALA A 33 43.92 23.44 18.12
N VAL A 34 43.34 23.86 19.24
CA VAL A 34 42.22 24.81 19.25
C VAL A 34 42.80 26.14 18.77
N ASN A 35 42.34 26.60 17.61
CA ASN A 35 42.74 27.89 17.06
C ASN A 35 42.20 28.99 17.99
N TYR A 36 43.06 29.56 18.84
CA TYR A 36 42.65 30.43 19.95
C TYR A 36 41.91 31.71 19.51
N ASN A 37 41.98 32.08 18.23
CA ASN A 37 41.16 33.14 17.62
C ASN A 37 39.65 32.86 17.72
N LEU A 38 39.25 31.59 17.82
CA LEU A 38 37.85 31.17 17.97
C LEU A 38 37.34 31.21 19.42
N LEU A 39 38.24 31.44 20.39
CA LEU A 39 37.89 31.62 21.81
C LEU A 39 37.67 33.10 22.17
N GLY A 40 37.83 34.03 21.22
CA GLY A 40 37.44 35.43 21.39
C GLY A 40 35.94 35.55 21.63
N ASN A 41 35.53 36.47 22.50
CA ASN A 41 34.11 36.75 22.74
C ASN A 41 33.50 37.33 21.45
N PRO A 42 32.56 36.63 20.78
CA PRO A 42 31.96 37.12 19.54
C PRO A 42 31.05 38.35 19.73
N PHE A 43 30.80 38.73 20.98
CA PHE A 43 30.03 39.92 21.37
C PHE A 43 30.90 40.98 22.04
N SER A 44 32.22 40.95 21.83
CA SER A 44 33.10 42.06 22.17
C SER A 44 32.62 43.33 21.44
N SER A 45 32.41 44.41 22.18
CA SER A 45 32.06 45.71 21.60
C SER A 45 33.25 46.45 21.00
N VAL A 46 34.46 45.87 21.11
CA VAL A 46 35.67 46.38 20.47
C VAL A 46 35.65 45.91 19.02
N SER A 47 35.38 46.83 18.09
CA SER A 47 35.52 46.57 16.66
C SER A 47 36.99 46.39 16.32
N GLU A 48 37.40 45.16 16.02
CA GLU A 48 38.71 44.88 15.46
C GLU A 48 38.74 45.43 14.02
N GLU A 49 39.58 46.42 13.77
CA GLU A 49 39.82 46.95 12.42
C GLU A 49 40.64 45.90 11.64
N ILE A 50 39.95 45.02 10.93
CA ILE A 50 40.61 44.04 10.06
C ILE A 50 41.28 44.80 8.91
N SER A 51 42.60 44.65 8.80
CA SER A 51 43.35 45.23 7.69
C SER A 51 42.82 44.66 6.36
N PRO A 52 42.64 45.48 5.31
CA PRO A 52 42.14 45.02 4.01
C PRO A 52 42.97 43.85 3.44
N GLU A 53 44.25 43.78 3.80
CA GLU A 53 45.16 42.69 3.39
C GLU A 53 44.85 41.36 4.11
N GLU A 54 44.50 41.43 5.39
CA GLU A 54 44.11 40.26 6.18
C GLU A 54 42.73 39.75 5.76
N GLU A 55 41.82 40.67 5.45
CA GLU A 55 40.52 40.34 4.88
C GLU A 55 40.68 39.62 3.54
N ASN A 56 41.50 40.16 2.63
CA ASN A 56 41.79 39.55 1.34
C ASN A 56 42.47 38.18 1.49
N LYS A 57 43.34 38.00 2.49
CA LYS A 57 43.98 36.71 2.78
C LYS A 57 42.98 35.69 3.34
N LEU A 58 42.04 36.12 4.18
CA LEU A 58 40.94 35.30 4.68
C LEU A 58 40.05 34.85 3.51
N TRP A 59 39.68 35.78 2.62
CA TRP A 59 38.88 35.49 1.42
C TRP A 59 39.60 34.56 0.44
N GLN A 60 40.91 34.71 0.24
CA GLN A 60 41.72 33.79 -0.56
C GLN A 60 41.77 32.38 0.04
N SER A 61 41.85 32.26 1.37
CA SER A 61 41.89 30.98 2.06
C SER A 61 40.55 30.23 2.08
N LEU A 62 39.43 30.96 2.01
CA LEU A 62 38.06 30.43 2.06
C LEU A 62 37.54 29.92 0.71
N GLY A 63 38.38 29.90 -0.33
CA GLY A 63 38.17 29.05 -1.51
C GLY A 63 36.86 29.30 -2.27
N VAL A 64 36.46 30.56 -2.46
CA VAL A 64 35.34 30.92 -3.34
C VAL A 64 35.85 31.70 -4.56
N VAL A 65 35.90 30.95 -5.67
CA VAL A 65 35.62 31.34 -7.06
C VAL A 65 36.59 32.32 -7.73
N HIS A 66 37.50 31.77 -8.53
CA HIS A 66 38.01 32.49 -9.70
C HIS A 66 36.82 32.91 -10.58
N ALA A 67 36.67 34.21 -10.84
CA ALA A 67 35.80 34.71 -11.89
C ALA A 67 36.42 34.34 -13.25
N VAL A 68 36.11 33.13 -13.73
CA VAL A 68 36.39 32.75 -15.12
C VAL A 68 35.33 33.42 -15.98
N HIS A 69 35.68 34.56 -16.56
CA HIS A 69 35.04 35.00 -17.79
C HIS A 69 35.54 34.06 -18.88
N ASP A 70 34.74 33.06 -19.23
CA ASP A 70 34.72 32.47 -20.58
C ASP A 70 33.34 31.87 -20.84
N THR A 71 32.79 32.26 -21.98
CA THR A 71 31.47 31.91 -22.52
C THR A 71 31.48 30.50 -23.08
N ASP A 72 30.64 29.61 -22.55
CA ASP A 72 30.21 28.39 -23.26
C ASP A 72 28.69 28.21 -23.06
N ASP A 73 27.93 28.72 -24.02
CA ASP A 73 26.49 28.52 -24.14
C ASP A 73 26.20 27.08 -24.60
N ASN A 74 26.05 26.11 -23.69
CA ASN A 74 25.26 24.87 -23.86
C ASN A 74 25.47 23.88 -22.69
N ALA A 75 25.13 24.28 -21.46
CA ALA A 75 25.00 23.35 -20.34
C ALA A 75 23.67 23.60 -19.62
N ASP A 76 22.76 22.62 -19.70
CA ASP A 76 21.48 22.64 -19.00
C ASP A 76 21.71 22.85 -17.48
N PRO A 77 21.14 23.89 -16.84
CA PRO A 77 21.45 24.29 -15.47
C PRO A 77 20.85 23.37 -14.39
N THR A 78 20.37 22.18 -14.75
CA THR A 78 19.65 21.29 -13.83
C THR A 78 20.52 20.24 -13.14
N GLN A 79 21.84 20.26 -13.32
CA GLN A 79 22.72 19.26 -12.68
C GLN A 79 23.99 19.83 -12.04
N THR A 80 23.93 21.01 -11.43
CA THR A 80 24.90 21.35 -10.37
C THR A 80 24.49 20.63 -9.09
N ASN A 81 24.70 19.30 -9.05
CA ASN A 81 24.59 18.53 -7.83
C ASN A 81 25.70 18.99 -6.87
N ASN A 82 25.41 20.03 -6.09
CA ASN A 82 26.29 20.48 -5.00
C ASN A 82 26.68 19.25 -4.16
N LEU A 83 27.97 18.89 -4.17
CA LEU A 83 28.51 17.71 -3.48
C LEU A 83 28.14 17.72 -1.98
N PHE A 84 28.08 18.92 -1.41
CA PHE A 84 27.65 19.20 -0.04
C PHE A 84 26.22 18.71 0.27
N TYR A 85 25.29 18.82 -0.68
CA TYR A 85 23.91 18.35 -0.50
C TYR A 85 23.76 16.87 -0.86
N SER A 86 24.59 16.34 -1.76
CA SER A 86 24.65 14.90 -2.06
C SER A 86 25.10 14.04 -0.87
N THR A 87 25.90 14.63 0.02
CA THR A 87 26.44 13.99 1.24
C THR A 87 25.63 14.32 2.49
N SER A 88 24.49 15.01 2.35
CA SER A 88 23.64 15.29 3.50
C SER A 88 23.08 13.97 4.06
N VAL A 89 23.35 13.72 5.35
CA VAL A 89 22.84 12.54 6.06
C VAL A 89 21.33 12.49 5.84
N PRO A 90 20.76 11.37 5.35
CA PRO A 90 19.33 11.30 5.11
C PRO A 90 18.61 11.70 6.39
N GLY A 91 17.64 12.62 6.26
CA GLY A 91 16.92 13.15 7.42
C GLY A 91 16.44 12.02 8.31
N LEU A 92 16.69 12.12 9.62
CA LEU A 92 16.29 11.08 10.57
C LEU A 92 14.77 10.90 10.51
N ASN A 93 14.33 9.83 9.85
CA ASN A 93 12.94 9.43 9.85
C ASN A 93 12.50 9.19 11.30
N SER A 94 11.37 9.77 11.70
CA SER A 94 10.78 9.48 13.02
C SER A 94 10.64 7.97 13.21
N LYS A 95 10.75 7.49 14.46
CA LYS A 95 10.56 6.06 14.80
C LYS A 95 9.25 5.49 14.23
N ARG A 96 8.20 6.32 14.15
CA ARG A 96 6.90 5.97 13.55
C ARG A 96 7.01 5.74 12.04
N GLU A 97 7.73 6.61 11.34
CA GLU A 97 7.90 6.54 9.90
C GLU A 97 8.73 5.31 9.50
N LEU A 98 9.83 5.04 10.22
CA LEU A 98 10.62 3.81 10.05
C LEU A 98 9.77 2.54 10.26
N LYS A 99 8.88 2.55 11.27
CA LYS A 99 7.97 1.42 11.51
C LYS A 99 6.95 1.25 10.39
N ARG A 100 6.49 2.35 9.77
CA ARG A 100 5.59 2.35 8.62
C ARG A 100 6.27 1.80 7.38
N GLN A 101 7.47 2.26 7.06
CA GLN A 101 8.28 1.79 5.94
C GLN A 101 8.54 0.28 6.06
N ARG A 102 9.02 -0.19 7.22
CA ARG A 102 9.22 -1.64 7.48
C ARG A 102 7.94 -2.47 7.40
N ARG A 103 6.77 -1.89 7.64
CA ARG A 103 5.49 -2.58 7.45
C ARG A 103 5.14 -2.64 5.96
N ALA A 104 5.28 -1.54 5.24
CA ALA A 104 5.04 -1.47 3.80
C ALA A 104 5.96 -2.43 3.02
N GLU A 105 7.23 -2.54 3.39
CA GLU A 105 8.19 -3.49 2.82
C GLU A 105 7.77 -4.94 3.04
N ARG A 106 7.31 -5.28 4.26
CA ARG A 106 6.80 -6.62 4.57
C ARG A 106 5.46 -6.93 3.90
N GLU A 107 4.66 -5.90 3.62
CA GLU A 107 3.37 -6.07 2.92
C GLU A 107 3.56 -6.13 1.39
N SER A 108 4.64 -5.58 0.86
CA SER A 108 4.93 -5.57 -0.57
C SER A 108 5.57 -6.86 -1.07
N LYS A 109 6.32 -7.58 -0.20
CA LYS A 109 7.01 -8.83 -0.55
C LYS A 109 6.67 -9.94 0.42
N LEU A 110 6.49 -11.14 -0.13
CA LEU A 110 6.27 -12.35 0.67
C LEU A 110 7.61 -13.01 1.00
N GLU A 111 8.22 -12.60 2.12
CA GLU A 111 9.58 -12.99 2.53
C GLU A 111 9.77 -14.52 2.64
N LYS A 112 8.79 -15.23 3.22
CA LYS A 112 8.82 -16.70 3.36
C LYS A 112 8.67 -17.46 2.03
N TRP A 113 8.40 -16.75 0.94
CA TRP A 113 8.17 -17.32 -0.38
C TRP A 113 8.95 -16.54 -1.45
N PHE A 114 10.28 -16.68 -1.39
CA PHE A 114 11.23 -16.14 -2.37
C PHE A 114 11.00 -14.65 -2.70
N ASN A 115 10.57 -13.85 -1.71
CA ASN A 115 10.26 -12.43 -1.89
C ASN A 115 9.25 -12.15 -3.01
N MET A 116 8.25 -13.02 -3.20
CA MET A 116 7.20 -12.82 -4.18
C MET A 116 6.53 -11.45 -4.00
N SER A 117 6.59 -10.61 -5.03
CA SER A 117 6.04 -9.26 -5.00
C SER A 117 4.52 -9.29 -5.02
N LYS A 118 3.90 -8.28 -4.40
CA LYS A 118 2.46 -8.06 -4.47
C LYS A 118 2.12 -7.40 -5.81
N PRO A 119 1.36 -8.06 -6.70
CA PRO A 119 0.99 -7.48 -7.98
C PRO A 119 -0.05 -6.37 -7.82
N HIS A 120 -0.04 -5.41 -8.75
CA HIS A 120 -1.14 -4.47 -8.95
C HIS A 120 -2.21 -5.15 -9.81
N VAL A 121 -3.40 -5.35 -9.24
CA VAL A 121 -4.48 -6.10 -9.90
C VAL A 121 -5.07 -5.29 -11.05
N THR A 122 -4.83 -5.73 -12.28
CA THR A 122 -5.47 -5.19 -13.49
C THR A 122 -6.87 -5.78 -13.69
N ASP A 123 -7.66 -5.26 -14.62
CA ASP A 123 -8.99 -5.82 -14.93
C ASP A 123 -8.89 -7.23 -15.52
N GLU A 124 -7.93 -7.46 -16.41
CA GLU A 124 -7.64 -8.77 -16.98
C GLU A 124 -7.29 -9.80 -15.90
N ASP A 125 -6.48 -9.41 -14.92
CA ASP A 125 -6.16 -10.28 -13.77
C ASP A 125 -7.39 -10.61 -12.94
N ARG A 126 -8.36 -9.68 -12.82
CA ARG A 126 -9.60 -9.93 -12.07
C ARG A 126 -10.42 -11.02 -12.74
N ASP A 127 -10.54 -10.96 -14.06
CA ASP A 127 -11.31 -11.92 -14.84
C ASP A 127 -10.67 -13.31 -14.77
N ASP A 128 -9.35 -13.41 -14.91
CA ASP A 128 -8.61 -14.67 -14.78
C ASP A 128 -8.72 -15.25 -13.36
N LEU A 129 -8.58 -14.41 -12.32
CA LEU A 129 -8.75 -14.84 -10.93
C LEU A 129 -10.18 -15.28 -10.62
N GLU A 130 -11.18 -14.65 -11.22
CA GLU A 130 -12.58 -15.07 -11.11
C GLU A 130 -12.81 -16.41 -11.80
N LEU A 131 -12.26 -16.58 -13.01
CA LEU A 131 -12.31 -17.85 -13.74
C LEU A 131 -11.70 -18.99 -12.93
N ILE A 132 -10.54 -18.80 -12.30
CA ILE A 132 -9.90 -19.81 -11.44
C ILE A 132 -10.77 -20.18 -10.24
N ARG A 133 -11.48 -19.21 -9.65
CA ARG A 133 -12.44 -19.47 -8.55
C ARG A 133 -13.64 -20.28 -9.05
N LEU A 134 -14.11 -19.96 -10.25
CA LEU A 134 -15.28 -20.58 -10.89
C LEU A 134 -14.92 -21.83 -11.72
N ARG A 135 -13.69 -22.33 -11.68
CA ARG A 135 -13.21 -23.49 -12.46
C ARG A 135 -14.14 -24.71 -12.44
N ARG A 136 -14.86 -24.93 -11.33
CA ARG A 136 -15.84 -26.01 -11.17
C ARG A 136 -17.06 -25.88 -12.11
N ALA A 137 -17.39 -24.66 -12.54
CA ALA A 137 -18.50 -24.42 -13.46
C ALA A 137 -18.08 -24.52 -14.94
N VAL A 138 -16.78 -24.40 -15.22
CA VAL A 138 -16.22 -24.35 -16.58
C VAL A 138 -16.38 -25.69 -17.29
N THR A 139 -16.03 -26.79 -16.63
CA THR A 139 -16.18 -28.14 -17.19
C THR A 139 -17.08 -28.99 -16.30
N SER A 140 -17.84 -29.92 -16.90
CA SER A 140 -18.65 -30.89 -16.12
C SER A 140 -17.90 -32.19 -15.82
N ALA A 141 -16.84 -32.48 -16.57
CA ALA A 141 -16.13 -33.74 -16.47
C ALA A 141 -15.28 -33.82 -15.20
N THR A 142 -14.59 -32.72 -14.84
CA THR A 142 -13.67 -32.72 -13.72
C THR A 142 -14.29 -32.04 -12.50
N HIS A 143 -14.39 -32.79 -11.40
CA HIS A 143 -14.85 -32.26 -10.12
C HIS A 143 -13.65 -31.75 -9.33
N VAL A 144 -13.46 -30.42 -9.31
CA VAL A 144 -12.38 -29.78 -8.55
C VAL A 144 -12.89 -29.30 -7.20
N ARG A 145 -12.03 -29.35 -6.17
CA ARG A 145 -12.28 -28.75 -4.85
C ARG A 145 -12.60 -27.26 -5.00
N ARG A 146 -13.57 -26.78 -4.21
CA ARG A 146 -13.94 -25.35 -4.14
C ARG A 146 -12.75 -24.52 -3.64
N ALA A 147 -12.63 -23.30 -4.16
CA ALA A 147 -11.60 -22.37 -3.71
C ALA A 147 -12.06 -21.72 -2.39
N ASP A 148 -11.26 -21.88 -1.33
CA ASP A 148 -11.63 -21.44 0.02
C ASP A 148 -11.24 -19.98 0.31
N THR A 149 -10.30 -19.37 -0.44
CA THR A 149 -9.77 -18.02 -0.11
C THR A 149 -9.25 -17.25 -1.34
N LYS A 150 -9.34 -15.91 -1.29
CA LYS A 150 -8.70 -15.00 -2.24
C LYS A 150 -7.22 -14.81 -1.88
N GLY A 151 -6.30 -15.27 -2.73
CA GLY A 151 -4.87 -15.03 -2.57
C GLY A 151 -4.53 -13.53 -2.65
N LYS A 152 -3.63 -13.06 -1.77
CA LYS A 152 -3.18 -11.66 -1.75
C LYS A 152 -1.99 -11.40 -2.69
N PHE A 153 -1.16 -12.41 -2.89
CA PHE A 153 0.02 -12.39 -3.75
C PHE A 153 -0.22 -13.44 -4.84
N PHE A 154 0.08 -13.10 -6.08
CA PHE A 154 0.00 -14.01 -7.21
C PHE A 154 1.01 -13.60 -8.28
N GLN A 155 1.32 -14.54 -9.16
CA GLN A 155 2.10 -14.32 -10.37
C GLN A 155 1.38 -15.09 -11.48
N HIS A 156 1.26 -14.46 -12.65
CA HIS A 156 0.88 -15.17 -13.86
C HIS A 156 2.14 -15.68 -14.56
N GLY A 157 2.07 -16.89 -15.11
CA GLY A 157 3.19 -17.53 -15.78
C GLY A 157 2.69 -18.42 -16.90
N VAL A 158 3.53 -18.63 -17.90
CA VAL A 158 3.24 -19.50 -19.04
C VAL A 158 3.95 -20.82 -18.84
N ILE A 159 3.24 -21.92 -19.08
CA ILE A 159 3.81 -23.27 -19.02
C ILE A 159 4.78 -23.42 -20.20
N VAL A 160 6.03 -23.79 -19.92
CA VAL A 160 7.02 -24.14 -20.94
C VAL A 160 6.84 -25.62 -21.26
N ASP A 161 6.64 -25.92 -22.54
CA ASP A 161 6.44 -27.30 -22.98
C ASP A 161 7.72 -28.12 -22.86
N ASP A 162 7.57 -29.40 -22.52
CA ASP A 162 8.67 -30.35 -22.52
C ASP A 162 9.06 -30.71 -23.97
N PRO A 163 10.37 -30.79 -24.30
CA PRO A 163 10.83 -31.16 -25.64
C PRO A 163 10.38 -32.56 -26.09
N GLY A 164 10.09 -33.49 -25.17
CA GLY A 164 9.70 -34.87 -25.49
C GLY A 164 8.22 -35.04 -25.86
N SER A 165 7.33 -34.15 -25.40
CA SER A 165 5.88 -34.28 -25.59
C SER A 165 5.36 -33.42 -26.75
N PHE A 166 5.70 -33.79 -28.00
CA PHE A 166 5.33 -33.01 -29.19
C PHE A 166 3.81 -32.94 -29.42
N TYR A 167 3.11 -34.06 -29.23
CA TYR A 167 1.70 -34.19 -29.59
C TYR A 167 0.74 -33.68 -28.51
N ASP A 168 1.17 -33.68 -27.25
CA ASP A 168 0.33 -33.25 -26.12
C ASP A 168 0.33 -31.73 -25.93
N ARG A 169 1.27 -31.02 -26.56
CA ARG A 169 1.41 -29.57 -26.39
C ARG A 169 0.35 -28.78 -27.16
N ILE A 170 0.03 -27.61 -26.65
CA ILE A 170 -0.94 -26.70 -27.27
C ILE A 170 -0.28 -26.04 -28.49
N PRO A 171 -0.88 -26.10 -29.69
CA PRO A 171 -0.31 -25.44 -30.87
C PRO A 171 -0.37 -23.92 -30.71
N ARG A 172 0.55 -23.19 -31.35
CA ARG A 172 0.70 -21.74 -31.22
C ARG A 172 -0.60 -20.95 -31.43
N LYS A 173 -1.50 -21.42 -32.30
CA LYS A 173 -2.77 -20.77 -32.61
C LYS A 173 -3.78 -20.77 -31.46
N HIS A 174 -3.67 -21.75 -30.56
CA HIS A 174 -4.58 -21.91 -29.41
C HIS A 174 -4.01 -21.32 -28.12
N ARG A 175 -2.76 -20.83 -28.13
CA ARG A 175 -2.16 -20.15 -26.99
C ARG A 175 -2.70 -18.72 -26.92
N GLY A 176 -3.41 -18.42 -25.86
CA GLY A 176 -3.93 -17.09 -25.58
C GLY A 176 -2.91 -16.26 -24.82
N LYS A 177 -3.23 -14.98 -24.62
CA LYS A 177 -2.48 -14.14 -23.68
C LYS A 177 -2.85 -14.47 -22.23
N ASN A 178 -4.16 -14.66 -22.01
CA ASN A 178 -4.78 -14.82 -20.69
C ASN A 178 -5.65 -16.08 -20.67
N LEU A 179 -6.01 -16.55 -19.47
CA LEU A 179 -6.80 -17.79 -19.32
C LEU A 179 -8.22 -17.63 -19.90
N VAL A 180 -8.83 -16.46 -19.74
CA VAL A 180 -10.14 -16.14 -20.31
C VAL A 180 -10.11 -16.13 -21.83
N ASP A 181 -9.05 -15.63 -22.45
CA ASP A 181 -8.89 -15.58 -23.91
C ASP A 181 -8.84 -17.00 -24.51
N GLU A 182 -8.05 -17.89 -23.88
CA GLU A 182 -8.02 -19.31 -24.24
C GLU A 182 -9.38 -19.98 -24.08
N LEU A 183 -10.11 -19.65 -23.02
CA LEU A 183 -11.45 -20.17 -22.79
C LEU A 183 -12.41 -19.77 -23.91
N LEU A 184 -12.41 -18.49 -24.30
CA LEU A 184 -13.28 -17.95 -25.35
C LEU A 184 -12.91 -18.48 -26.74
N GLY A 185 -11.62 -18.72 -27.01
CA GLY A 185 -11.14 -19.33 -28.25
C GLY A 185 -11.61 -20.79 -28.45
N ASN A 186 -12.04 -21.46 -27.38
CA ASN A 186 -12.48 -22.86 -27.43
C ASN A 186 -13.98 -23.00 -27.76
N ALA A 187 -14.27 -23.24 -29.05
CA ALA A 187 -15.64 -23.38 -29.56
C ALA A 187 -16.49 -24.45 -28.85
N ASN A 188 -15.88 -25.58 -28.48
CA ASN A 188 -16.58 -26.67 -27.78
C ASN A 188 -17.07 -26.23 -26.40
N ILE A 189 -16.21 -25.55 -25.63
CA ILE A 189 -16.56 -25.05 -24.31
C ILE A 189 -17.67 -23.99 -24.43
N MET A 190 -17.55 -23.08 -25.40
CA MET A 190 -18.58 -22.06 -25.66
C MET A 190 -19.94 -22.67 -26.02
N LYS A 191 -19.96 -23.72 -26.84
CA LYS A 191 -21.19 -24.44 -27.20
C LYS A 191 -21.86 -25.06 -25.97
N GLU A 192 -21.09 -25.72 -25.12
CA GLU A 192 -21.61 -26.31 -23.88
C GLU A 192 -22.14 -25.24 -22.92
N GLN A 193 -21.38 -24.17 -22.71
CA GLN A 193 -21.76 -23.09 -21.80
C GLN A 193 -23.02 -22.36 -22.30
N ARG A 194 -23.15 -22.10 -23.61
CA ARG A 194 -24.37 -21.54 -24.20
C ARG A 194 -25.59 -22.44 -23.93
N LYS A 195 -25.45 -23.76 -24.11
CA LYS A 195 -26.53 -24.72 -23.84
C LYS A 195 -26.93 -24.72 -22.35
N ARG A 196 -25.94 -24.70 -21.45
CA ARG A 196 -26.18 -24.64 -19.98
C ARG A 196 -26.86 -23.34 -19.59
N TYR A 197 -26.37 -22.21 -20.11
CA TYR A 197 -26.93 -20.89 -19.86
C TYR A 197 -28.40 -20.82 -20.27
N ALA A 198 -28.74 -21.25 -21.50
CA ALA A 198 -30.11 -21.28 -21.98
C ALA A 198 -31.03 -22.17 -21.10
N LYS A 199 -30.52 -23.29 -20.57
CA LYS A 199 -31.26 -24.14 -19.62
C LYS A 199 -31.51 -23.41 -18.30
N VAL A 200 -30.50 -22.75 -17.75
CA VAL A 200 -30.62 -21.97 -16.51
C VAL A 200 -31.58 -20.81 -16.68
N GLU A 201 -31.51 -20.11 -17.81
CA GLU A 201 -32.37 -18.97 -18.11
C GLU A 201 -33.84 -19.41 -18.22
N ARG A 202 -34.13 -20.48 -18.97
CA ARG A 202 -35.48 -21.06 -19.05
C ARG A 202 -36.01 -21.45 -17.67
N ALA A 203 -35.22 -22.14 -16.86
CA ALA A 203 -35.61 -22.52 -15.50
C ALA A 203 -35.85 -21.29 -14.59
N LYS A 204 -35.07 -20.22 -14.73
CA LYS A 204 -35.29 -18.95 -14.01
C LYS A 204 -36.61 -18.29 -14.44
N GLN A 205 -36.89 -18.26 -15.74
CA GLN A 205 -38.13 -17.69 -16.28
C GLN A 205 -39.36 -18.49 -15.83
N GLU A 206 -39.31 -19.82 -15.90
CA GLU A 206 -40.37 -20.72 -15.42
C GLU A 206 -40.65 -20.51 -13.92
N LYS A 207 -39.60 -20.41 -13.10
CA LYS A 207 -39.75 -20.12 -11.66
C LYS A 207 -40.43 -18.77 -11.43
N ARG A 208 -40.01 -17.72 -12.13
CA ARG A 208 -40.64 -16.38 -12.04
C ARG A 208 -42.11 -16.43 -12.45
N ALA A 209 -42.43 -17.09 -13.56
CA ALA A 209 -43.80 -17.26 -14.03
C ALA A 209 -44.67 -18.05 -13.03
N ALA A 210 -44.13 -19.12 -12.44
CA ALA A 210 -44.81 -19.91 -11.42
C ALA A 210 -45.17 -19.08 -10.18
N VAL A 211 -44.24 -18.27 -9.68
CA VAL A 211 -44.47 -17.37 -8.54
C VAL A 211 -45.58 -16.35 -8.85
N LEU A 212 -45.56 -15.75 -10.05
CA LEU A 212 -46.60 -14.81 -10.47
C LEU A 212 -47.97 -15.49 -10.60
N ARG A 213 -48.03 -16.70 -11.17
CA ARG A 213 -49.27 -17.50 -11.27
C ARG A 213 -49.82 -17.81 -9.89
N GLN A 214 -48.99 -18.23 -8.94
CA GLN A 214 -49.40 -18.50 -7.56
C GLN A 214 -49.94 -17.24 -6.87
N LYS A 215 -49.25 -16.10 -7.00
CA LYS A 215 -49.72 -14.82 -6.45
C LYS A 215 -51.09 -14.43 -7.01
N LYS A 216 -51.27 -14.55 -8.34
CA LYS A 216 -52.56 -14.27 -9.00
C LYS A 216 -53.67 -15.20 -8.51
N GLN A 217 -53.39 -16.50 -8.40
CA GLN A 217 -54.35 -17.48 -7.88
C GLN A 217 -54.73 -17.18 -6.41
N ARG A 218 -53.76 -16.79 -5.56
CA ARG A 218 -54.03 -16.41 -4.17
C ARG A 218 -54.93 -15.18 -4.07
N ILE A 219 -54.66 -14.14 -4.86
CA ILE A 219 -55.51 -12.94 -4.91
C ILE A 219 -56.92 -13.30 -5.39
N ALA A 220 -57.05 -14.14 -6.42
CA ALA A 220 -58.35 -14.58 -6.92
C ALA A 220 -59.14 -15.36 -5.87
N ARG A 221 -58.49 -16.24 -5.09
CA ARG A 221 -59.10 -16.95 -3.96
C ARG A 221 -59.58 -15.98 -2.88
N MET A 222 -58.73 -15.06 -2.44
CA MET A 222 -59.11 -14.04 -1.44
C MET A 222 -60.30 -13.19 -1.88
N LYS A 223 -60.34 -12.76 -3.15
CA LYS A 223 -61.51 -12.03 -3.71
C LYS A 223 -62.77 -12.88 -3.71
N LYS A 224 -62.68 -14.17 -4.04
CA LYS A 224 -63.82 -15.11 -4.02
C LYS A 224 -64.33 -15.32 -2.60
N ASP A 225 -63.43 -15.48 -1.63
CA ASP A 225 -63.79 -15.68 -0.21
C ASP A 225 -64.40 -14.42 0.41
N GLY A 226 -63.89 -13.23 0.07
CA GLY A 226 -64.50 -11.96 0.44
C GLY A 226 -65.92 -11.81 -0.12
N LYS A 227 -66.12 -12.10 -1.41
CA LYS A 227 -67.45 -12.07 -2.05
C LYS A 227 -68.43 -13.05 -1.39
N LYS A 228 -67.98 -14.25 -1.01
CA LYS A 228 -68.80 -15.23 -0.27
C LYS A 228 -69.18 -14.71 1.12
N ARG A 229 -68.22 -14.19 1.90
CA ARG A 229 -68.47 -13.66 3.25
C ARG A 229 -69.49 -12.52 3.26
N CYS A 230 -69.40 -11.59 2.31
CA CYS A 230 -70.38 -10.51 2.17
C CYS A 230 -71.78 -11.02 1.75
N ALA A 231 -71.86 -12.17 1.07
CA ALA A 231 -73.13 -12.78 0.67
C ALA A 231 -73.79 -13.62 1.79
N THR A 232 -73.01 -14.18 2.72
CA THR A 232 -73.49 -14.99 3.87
C THR A 232 -73.73 -14.18 5.16
N VAL A 233 -73.96 -12.87 5.09
CA VAL A 233 -74.46 -12.12 6.26
C VAL A 233 -75.94 -12.51 6.45
N VAL A 234 -76.17 -13.64 7.13
CA VAL A 234 -77.51 -14.09 7.53
C VAL A 234 -77.89 -13.27 8.77
N VAL A 235 -78.93 -12.46 8.63
CA VAL A 235 -79.55 -11.71 9.72
C VAL A 235 -80.30 -12.72 10.59
N ASN A 236 -79.74 -13.07 11.75
CA ASN A 236 -80.49 -13.78 12.78
C ASN A 236 -81.24 -12.74 13.61
N GLU A 237 -82.49 -12.48 13.26
CA GLU A 237 -83.44 -11.75 14.09
C GLU A 237 -83.88 -12.66 15.23
N GLN A 238 -83.47 -12.33 16.45
CA GLN A 238 -84.04 -12.87 17.68
C GLN A 238 -85.12 -11.91 18.19
N SER A 239 -86.29 -12.49 18.51
CA SER A 239 -87.43 -12.01 19.33
C SER A 239 -88.69 -11.69 18.55
#